data_AF-A0A369IFK9-F1
#
_entry.id   AF-A0A369IFK9-F1
#
_cell.length_a   1.000
_cell.length_b   1.000
_cell.length_c   1.000
_cell.angle_alpha   90.00
_cell.angle_beta   90.00
_cell.angle_gamma   90.00
#
_symmetry.space_group_name_H-M   'P 1'
#
loop_
_entity.id
_entity.type
_entity.pdbx_description
1 polymer ?
#
loop_
_entity_poly.entity_id
_entity_poly.type
_entity_poly.pdbx_seq_one_letter_code
_entity_poly.pdbx_strand_id
1 'polypeptide(L)'
;MILFSLFLLVSCAGSQEESQKNIVIRWRNNQAKGLSMALDQFEAHSKEMLPELLKVQLSNSKTAILGDYSIQSDSLIFEPLIPFTPGLRYEVLLENRLMGEIGIPQAVPSNTLIGIYPSQDTLPENLLKFYFVFSRPMREGRSLAYISLLDAQGDTLPGTFLNLQPELWNAEKTVLTLWLDPGRIKRDLQPNKSQGAPLTKGNHYTLVVSERWPDELGAGLTQSYTKRFVAGAHDMTSPDIKYWTIETPPKGTTQALEIHVKEALDYVLLQNTIRIIDARGKPVNGVIQVNNMEERVLFVPAEPWMTGAYKVLVESRLEDLAGNNLNRLFDRDITDTRTKPSQQTVFELNCQID
;
A
#
# COMPACT_ATOMS: atom_id res chain seq x y z
N MET A 1 -52.64 -21.49 53.16
CA MET A 1 -53.43 -20.36 52.64
C MET A 1 -52.94 -20.08 51.23
N ILE A 2 -53.81 -20.33 50.26
CA ILE A 2 -53.86 -19.75 48.89
C ILE A 2 -52.76 -20.15 47.86
N LEU A 3 -53.23 -20.94 46.90
CA LEU A 3 -52.83 -21.10 45.50
C LEU A 3 -52.51 -19.76 44.80
N PHE A 4 -51.54 -19.72 43.89
CA PHE A 4 -51.72 -19.00 42.62
C PHE A 4 -50.81 -19.57 41.52
N SER A 5 -51.43 -20.24 40.55
CA SER A 5 -50.86 -20.51 39.24
C SER A 5 -50.89 -19.22 38.41
N LEU A 6 -49.85 -18.95 37.62
CA LEU A 6 -49.99 -18.10 36.44
C LEU A 6 -49.18 -18.70 35.29
N PHE A 7 -49.89 -19.41 34.40
CA PHE A 7 -49.45 -19.67 33.04
C PHE A 7 -49.49 -18.35 32.27
N LEU A 8 -48.39 -17.97 31.63
CA LEU A 8 -48.40 -17.07 30.49
C LEU A 8 -47.62 -17.71 29.36
N LEU A 9 -48.38 -18.23 28.41
CA LEU A 9 -47.95 -18.57 27.07
C LEU A 9 -47.50 -17.27 26.38
N VAL A 10 -46.22 -17.19 26.01
CA VAL A 10 -45.79 -16.34 24.89
C VAL A 10 -45.04 -17.24 23.93
N SER A 11 -45.84 -17.90 23.10
CA SER A 11 -45.42 -18.45 21.82
C SER A 11 -45.20 -17.30 20.83
N CYS A 12 -44.33 -17.54 19.84
CA CYS A 12 -44.04 -16.71 18.67
C CYS A 12 -42.97 -15.62 18.85
N ALA A 13 -41.72 -16.05 19.04
CA ALA A 13 -40.55 -15.27 18.59
C ALA A 13 -39.44 -16.14 17.95
N GLY A 14 -39.67 -17.46 17.77
CA GLY A 14 -38.65 -18.39 17.27
C GLY A 14 -38.53 -18.51 15.76
N SER A 15 -39.43 -17.94 14.96
CA SER A 15 -39.52 -18.26 13.53
C SER A 15 -38.78 -17.30 12.59
N GLN A 16 -38.20 -16.19 13.07
CA GLN A 16 -37.47 -15.25 12.22
C GLN A 16 -35.94 -15.35 12.34
N GLU A 17 -35.39 -15.86 13.44
CA GLU A 17 -33.94 -16.04 13.60
C GLU A 17 -33.40 -17.37 13.04
N GLU A 18 -34.25 -18.39 12.85
CA GLU A 18 -33.82 -19.68 12.30
C GLU A 18 -33.53 -19.64 10.79
N SER A 19 -34.17 -18.75 10.01
CA SER A 19 -34.02 -18.76 8.55
C SER A 19 -32.68 -18.17 8.04
N GLN A 20 -31.94 -17.45 8.89
CA GLN A 20 -30.63 -16.89 8.51
C GLN A 20 -29.47 -17.88 8.66
N LYS A 21 -29.61 -18.96 9.44
CA LYS A 21 -28.48 -19.83 9.84
C LYS A 21 -27.90 -20.73 8.74
N ASN A 22 -28.43 -20.64 7.53
CA ASN A 22 -28.49 -21.79 6.64
C ASN A 22 -28.08 -21.51 5.19
N ILE A 23 -27.75 -20.25 4.86
CA ILE A 23 -27.21 -19.81 3.57
C ILE A 23 -25.82 -19.21 3.82
N VAL A 24 -24.77 -19.81 3.26
CA VAL A 24 -23.38 -19.39 3.45
C VAL A 24 -22.82 -18.83 2.15
N ILE A 25 -22.19 -17.65 2.21
CA ILE A 25 -21.52 -17.04 1.05
C ILE A 25 -20.23 -17.79 0.74
N ARG A 26 -20.07 -18.22 -0.52
CA ARG A 26 -18.81 -18.78 -1.03
C ARG A 26 -17.96 -17.69 -1.66
N TRP A 27 -16.80 -17.45 -1.07
CA TRP A 27 -15.84 -16.46 -1.53
C TRP A 27 -14.77 -17.10 -2.42
N ARG A 28 -14.41 -16.43 -3.52
CA ARG A 28 -13.22 -16.75 -4.34
C ARG A 28 -12.58 -15.43 -4.79
N ASN A 29 -11.29 -15.25 -4.52
CA ASN A 29 -10.55 -14.02 -4.84
C ASN A 29 -11.25 -12.73 -4.36
N ASN A 30 -11.74 -12.72 -3.12
CA ASN A 30 -12.48 -11.61 -2.50
C ASN A 30 -13.79 -11.21 -3.22
N GLN A 31 -14.34 -12.09 -4.05
CA GLN A 31 -15.66 -11.94 -4.67
C GLN A 31 -16.62 -13.00 -4.13
N ALA A 32 -17.86 -12.60 -3.83
CA ALA A 32 -18.95 -13.51 -3.49
C ALA A 32 -19.39 -14.23 -4.78
N LYS A 33 -18.94 -15.47 -4.98
CA LYS A 33 -19.06 -16.23 -6.22
C LYS A 33 -20.09 -17.35 -6.15
N GLY A 34 -20.68 -17.60 -4.99
CA GLY A 34 -21.76 -18.57 -4.85
C GLY A 34 -22.42 -18.51 -3.48
N LEU A 35 -23.52 -19.23 -3.35
CA LEU A 35 -24.21 -19.51 -2.09
C LEU A 35 -24.18 -21.01 -1.85
N SER A 36 -23.96 -21.42 -0.60
CA SER A 36 -24.03 -22.80 -0.15
C SER A 36 -25.19 -22.94 0.82
N MET A 37 -26.04 -23.94 0.59
CA MET A 37 -27.22 -24.25 1.40
C MET A 37 -27.13 -25.71 1.82
N ALA A 38 -27.41 -26.03 3.08
CA ALA A 38 -27.39 -27.42 3.56
C ALA A 38 -28.59 -28.20 3.01
N LEU A 39 -28.37 -29.46 2.59
CA LEU A 39 -29.41 -30.26 1.92
C LEU A 39 -30.53 -30.74 2.85
N ASP A 40 -30.28 -30.82 4.16
CA ASP A 40 -31.26 -31.16 5.20
C ASP A 40 -32.43 -30.18 5.26
N GLN A 41 -32.26 -28.97 4.74
CA GLN A 41 -33.33 -27.98 4.60
C GLN A 41 -34.35 -28.31 3.53
N PHE A 42 -34.04 -29.29 2.67
CA PHE A 42 -34.85 -29.66 1.52
C PHE A 42 -35.38 -31.09 1.59
N GLU A 43 -35.45 -31.71 2.77
CA GLU A 43 -35.89 -33.11 2.99
C GLU A 43 -37.22 -33.50 2.31
N ALA A 44 -38.11 -32.53 2.06
CA ALA A 44 -39.39 -32.75 1.38
C ALA A 44 -39.28 -32.94 -0.15
N HIS A 45 -38.09 -32.75 -0.75
CA HIS A 45 -37.88 -32.77 -2.19
C HIS A 45 -36.75 -33.73 -2.58
N SER A 46 -36.85 -34.32 -3.77
CA SER A 46 -35.73 -35.05 -4.36
C SER A 46 -34.60 -34.07 -4.67
N LYS A 47 -33.36 -34.48 -4.40
CA LYS A 47 -32.18 -33.61 -4.58
C LYS A 47 -32.07 -33.15 -6.03
N GLU A 48 -32.44 -34.01 -6.96
CA GLU A 48 -32.39 -33.80 -8.41
C GLU A 48 -33.35 -32.70 -8.90
N MET A 49 -34.45 -32.44 -8.19
CA MET A 49 -35.43 -31.41 -8.56
C MET A 49 -35.10 -30.02 -8.02
N LEU A 50 -34.21 -29.92 -7.03
CA LEU A 50 -33.90 -28.64 -6.38
C LEU A 50 -33.43 -27.53 -7.33
N PRO A 51 -32.59 -27.81 -8.36
CA PRO A 51 -32.18 -26.79 -9.33
C PRO A 51 -33.35 -26.13 -10.08
N GLU A 52 -34.47 -26.85 -10.27
CA GLU A 52 -35.65 -26.34 -10.98
C GLU A 52 -36.59 -25.54 -10.06
N LEU A 53 -36.60 -25.88 -8.77
CA LEU A 53 -37.51 -25.30 -7.77
C LEU A 53 -36.93 -24.06 -7.09
N LEU A 54 -35.60 -23.95 -7.04
CA LEU A 54 -34.89 -22.85 -6.40
C LEU A 54 -34.65 -21.67 -7.31
N LYS A 55 -34.84 -20.48 -6.75
CA LYS A 55 -34.55 -19.21 -7.38
C LYS A 55 -33.76 -18.36 -6.42
N VAL A 56 -32.68 -17.76 -6.90
CA VAL A 56 -32.01 -16.66 -6.21
C VAL A 56 -32.38 -15.37 -6.93
N GLN A 57 -32.75 -14.33 -6.20
CA GLN A 57 -33.11 -13.03 -6.78
C GLN A 57 -32.57 -11.88 -5.93
N LEU A 58 -32.48 -10.68 -6.50
CA LEU A 58 -32.16 -9.46 -5.74
C LEU A 58 -33.37 -9.07 -4.88
N SER A 59 -33.15 -8.67 -3.61
CA SER A 59 -34.23 -8.16 -2.75
C SER A 59 -34.90 -6.95 -3.44
N ASN A 60 -36.24 -6.98 -3.57
CA ASN A 60 -37.08 -6.05 -4.36
C ASN A 60 -37.12 -6.28 -5.88
N SER A 61 -36.50 -7.33 -6.41
CA SER A 61 -36.70 -7.81 -7.77
C SER A 61 -37.58 -9.06 -7.76
N LYS A 62 -38.35 -9.27 -8.83
CA LYS A 62 -39.07 -10.54 -9.08
C LYS A 62 -38.35 -11.43 -10.09
N THR A 63 -37.20 -10.99 -10.59
CA THR A 63 -36.44 -11.69 -11.61
C THR A 63 -35.32 -12.48 -10.94
N ALA A 64 -35.36 -13.80 -11.10
CA ALA A 64 -34.29 -14.68 -10.66
C ALA A 64 -33.00 -14.36 -11.42
N ILE A 65 -31.87 -14.35 -10.71
CA ILE A 65 -30.55 -14.22 -11.31
C ILE A 65 -30.13 -15.56 -11.92
N LEU A 66 -29.50 -15.49 -13.10
CA LEU A 66 -28.99 -16.67 -13.79
C LEU A 66 -27.77 -17.23 -13.08
N GLY A 67 -27.67 -18.55 -13.02
CA GLY A 67 -26.55 -19.26 -12.41
C GLY A 67 -26.71 -20.76 -12.53
N ASP A 68 -25.67 -21.46 -12.14
CA ASP A 68 -25.63 -22.91 -12.13
C ASP A 68 -25.85 -23.44 -10.71
N TYR A 69 -26.57 -24.55 -10.62
CA TYR A 69 -26.73 -25.30 -9.39
C TYR A 69 -25.88 -26.57 -9.45
N SER A 70 -25.18 -26.87 -8.36
CA SER A 70 -24.46 -28.13 -8.19
C SER A 70 -24.73 -28.72 -6.83
N ILE A 71 -24.95 -30.03 -6.80
CA ILE A 71 -25.18 -30.78 -5.56
C ILE A 71 -23.84 -31.40 -5.15
N GLN A 72 -23.40 -31.11 -3.94
CA GLN A 72 -22.30 -31.78 -3.26
C GLN A 72 -22.86 -32.66 -2.14
N SER A 73 -21.98 -33.42 -1.45
CA SER A 73 -22.35 -34.49 -0.51
C SER A 73 -23.43 -34.08 0.50
N ASP A 74 -23.36 -32.86 1.03
CA ASP A 74 -24.20 -32.31 2.10
C ASP A 74 -24.83 -30.95 1.75
N SER A 75 -24.51 -30.38 0.59
CA SER A 75 -24.84 -28.99 0.26
C SER A 75 -25.26 -28.82 -1.19
N LEU A 76 -26.23 -27.94 -1.39
CA LEU A 76 -26.56 -27.38 -2.70
C LEU A 76 -25.84 -26.05 -2.86
N ILE A 77 -25.15 -25.90 -3.97
CA ILE A 77 -24.41 -24.70 -4.30
C ILE A 77 -25.05 -24.03 -5.51
N PHE A 78 -25.27 -22.73 -5.38
CA PHE A 78 -25.65 -21.87 -6.49
C PHE A 78 -24.49 -20.94 -6.84
N GLU A 79 -24.00 -20.98 -8.08
CA GLU A 79 -22.99 -20.07 -8.62
C GLU A 79 -23.62 -19.17 -9.68
N PRO A 80 -23.85 -17.87 -9.42
CA PRO A 80 -24.43 -16.99 -10.42
C PRO A 80 -23.47 -16.73 -11.58
N LEU A 81 -24.04 -16.52 -12.78
CA LEU A 81 -23.28 -16.18 -13.98
C LEU A 81 -22.43 -14.92 -13.80
N ILE A 82 -22.94 -13.96 -13.03
CA ILE A 82 -22.24 -12.74 -12.60
C ILE A 82 -22.11 -12.81 -11.07
N PRO A 83 -20.92 -12.59 -10.49
CA PRO A 83 -20.73 -12.60 -9.04
C PRO A 83 -21.68 -11.66 -8.32
N PHE A 84 -22.05 -12.00 -7.09
CA PHE A 84 -22.95 -11.17 -6.31
C PHE A 84 -22.34 -9.78 -6.05
N THR A 85 -23.17 -8.74 -6.14
CA THR A 85 -22.74 -7.36 -5.96
C THR A 85 -22.60 -7.03 -4.47
N PRO A 86 -21.44 -6.55 -4.00
CA PRO A 86 -21.26 -6.09 -2.62
C PRO A 86 -22.25 -4.99 -2.21
N GLY A 87 -22.76 -5.06 -0.98
CA GLY A 87 -23.74 -4.10 -0.44
C GLY A 87 -25.19 -4.37 -0.84
N LEU A 88 -25.45 -5.30 -1.76
CA LEU A 88 -26.81 -5.72 -2.12
C LEU A 88 -27.29 -6.90 -1.27
N ARG A 89 -28.61 -7.08 -1.19
CA ARG A 89 -29.25 -8.24 -0.57
C ARG A 89 -29.93 -9.11 -1.60
N TYR A 90 -29.90 -10.41 -1.36
CA TYR A 90 -30.47 -11.42 -2.23
C TYR A 90 -31.38 -12.34 -1.43
N GLU A 91 -32.46 -12.77 -2.06
CA GLU A 91 -33.44 -13.70 -1.54
C GLU A 91 -33.26 -15.06 -2.21
N VAL A 92 -33.30 -16.12 -1.42
CA VAL A 92 -33.38 -17.50 -1.91
C VAL A 92 -34.82 -17.96 -1.73
N LEU A 93 -35.45 -18.42 -2.81
CA LEU A 93 -36.83 -18.88 -2.83
C LEU A 93 -36.92 -20.32 -3.31
N LEU A 94 -37.70 -21.13 -2.62
CA LEU A 94 -38.10 -22.47 -3.04
C LEU A 94 -39.57 -22.42 -3.43
N GLU A 95 -39.92 -22.75 -4.67
CA GLU A 95 -41.31 -22.68 -5.16
C GLU A 95 -41.98 -21.31 -4.91
N ASN A 96 -41.21 -20.23 -5.05
CA ASN A 96 -41.60 -18.83 -4.72
C ASN A 96 -41.88 -18.54 -3.25
N ARG A 97 -41.57 -19.47 -2.32
CA ARG A 97 -41.55 -19.23 -0.89
C ARG A 97 -40.16 -18.78 -0.46
N LEU A 98 -40.06 -17.66 0.24
CA LEU A 98 -38.79 -17.17 0.77
C LEU A 98 -38.22 -18.17 1.78
N MET A 99 -37.03 -18.70 1.47
CA MET A 99 -36.26 -19.59 2.34
C MET A 99 -35.33 -18.80 3.25
N GLY A 100 -34.71 -17.74 2.72
CA GLY A 100 -33.84 -16.86 3.47
C GLY A 100 -33.36 -15.67 2.66
N GLU A 101 -32.81 -14.68 3.34
CA GLU A 101 -32.20 -13.50 2.76
C GLU A 101 -30.71 -13.46 3.15
N ILE A 102 -29.85 -13.11 2.21
CA ILE A 102 -28.41 -12.96 2.41
C ILE A 102 -27.96 -11.59 1.92
N GLY A 103 -27.35 -10.80 2.80
CA GLY A 103 -26.68 -9.55 2.45
C GLY A 103 -25.24 -9.84 2.05
N ILE A 104 -24.82 -9.35 0.89
CA ILE A 104 -23.40 -9.43 0.49
C ILE A 104 -22.68 -8.29 1.20
N PRO A 105 -21.69 -8.57 2.06
CA PRO A 105 -20.94 -7.51 2.73
C PRO A 105 -20.32 -6.58 1.71
N GLN A 106 -20.48 -5.27 1.90
CA GLN A 106 -19.73 -4.30 1.15
C GLN A 106 -18.27 -4.39 1.61
N ALA A 107 -17.38 -4.89 0.74
CA ALA A 107 -15.95 -4.77 0.98
C ALA A 107 -15.60 -3.28 0.89
N VAL A 108 -15.49 -2.61 2.04
CA VAL A 108 -14.85 -1.30 2.08
C VAL A 108 -13.38 -1.57 1.77
N PRO A 109 -12.81 -1.04 0.67
CA PRO A 109 -11.38 -1.20 0.42
C PRO A 109 -10.65 -0.63 1.64
N SER A 110 -9.89 -1.48 2.32
CA SER A 110 -9.22 -1.12 3.57
C SER A 110 -8.23 0.01 3.34
N ASN A 111 -8.35 1.09 4.12
CA ASN A 111 -7.35 2.13 4.17
C ASN A 111 -6.13 1.59 4.93
N THR A 112 -5.00 1.45 4.24
CA THR A 112 -3.80 0.82 4.78
C THR A 112 -2.57 1.62 4.40
N LEU A 113 -1.58 1.66 5.30
CA LEU A 113 -0.25 2.14 4.98
C LEU A 113 0.51 1.01 4.29
N ILE A 114 0.77 1.17 2.99
CA ILE A 114 1.51 0.22 2.15
C ILE A 114 2.98 0.17 2.58
N GLY A 115 3.58 1.32 2.88
CA GLY A 115 5.00 1.37 3.22
C GLY A 115 5.43 2.68 3.84
N ILE A 116 6.52 2.60 4.61
CA ILE A 116 7.28 3.75 5.10
C ILE A 116 8.67 3.63 4.51
N TYR A 117 9.12 4.69 3.83
CA TYR A 117 10.46 4.75 3.24
C TYR A 117 11.28 5.87 3.89
N PRO A 118 12.59 5.68 4.08
CA PRO A 118 13.40 4.53 3.65
C PRO A 118 13.05 3.25 4.40
N SER A 119 13.15 2.09 3.75
CA SER A 119 12.67 0.83 4.32
C SER A 119 13.66 0.19 5.31
N GLN A 120 14.95 0.52 5.21
CA GLN A 120 16.02 -0.01 6.07
C GLN A 120 15.91 0.44 7.55
N ASP A 121 16.45 -0.36 8.47
CA ASP A 121 16.35 -0.13 9.92
C ASP A 121 17.58 0.56 10.52
N THR A 122 18.54 0.97 9.69
CA THR A 122 19.63 1.88 10.08
C THR A 122 19.60 3.07 9.14
N LEU A 123 19.34 4.26 9.65
CA LEU A 123 19.18 5.49 8.86
C LEU A 123 20.27 6.48 9.26
N PRO A 124 20.83 7.29 8.35
CA PRO A 124 21.85 8.25 8.72
C PRO A 124 21.28 9.27 9.74
N GLU A 125 22.11 9.77 10.66
CA GLU A 125 21.64 10.76 11.66
C GLU A 125 21.17 12.08 11.01
N ASN A 126 21.61 12.35 9.79
CA ASN A 126 21.17 13.46 8.94
C ASN A 126 20.14 13.04 7.87
N LEU A 127 19.37 11.96 8.12
CA LEU A 127 18.21 11.61 7.30
C LEU A 127 17.35 12.84 7.01
N LEU A 128 17.04 13.08 5.75
CA LEU A 128 16.30 14.27 5.33
C LEU A 128 14.78 14.09 5.47
N LYS A 129 14.24 12.96 5.02
CA LYS A 129 12.80 12.79 4.84
C LYS A 129 12.35 11.33 4.92
N PHE A 130 11.07 11.17 5.25
CA PHE A 130 10.32 9.93 5.12
C PHE A 130 9.25 10.06 4.04
N TYR A 131 8.89 8.93 3.44
CA TYR A 131 7.69 8.77 2.63
C TYR A 131 6.70 7.83 3.31
N PHE A 132 5.42 8.19 3.26
CA PHE A 132 4.31 7.34 3.71
C PHE A 132 3.43 7.04 2.51
N VAL A 133 3.37 5.78 2.10
CA VAL A 133 2.60 5.32 0.94
C VAL A 133 1.33 4.65 1.43
N PHE A 134 0.18 5.15 1.00
CA PHE A 134 -1.15 4.68 1.40
C PHE A 134 -1.86 3.99 0.24
N SER A 135 -2.74 3.05 0.56
CA SER A 135 -3.56 2.35 -0.45
C SER A 135 -4.62 3.23 -1.10
N ARG A 136 -4.92 4.40 -0.52
CA ARG A 136 -5.99 5.30 -0.93
C ARG A 136 -5.63 6.76 -0.63
N PRO A 137 -6.30 7.73 -1.30
CA PRO A 137 -6.15 9.15 -1.00
C PRO A 137 -6.45 9.49 0.46
N MET A 138 -5.51 10.13 1.13
CA MET A 138 -5.61 10.50 2.55
C MET A 138 -6.10 11.92 2.75
N ARG A 139 -6.68 12.19 3.93
CA ARG A 139 -6.99 13.56 4.33
C ARG A 139 -5.71 14.32 4.71
N GLU A 140 -5.53 15.48 4.07
CA GLU A 140 -4.39 16.37 4.27
C GLU A 140 -4.63 17.45 5.34
N GLY A 141 -3.56 18.17 5.69
CA GLY A 141 -3.53 19.37 6.53
C GLY A 141 -3.33 19.12 8.03
N ARG A 142 -3.25 17.86 8.46
CA ARG A 142 -3.05 17.46 9.87
C ARG A 142 -2.20 16.19 10.04
N SER A 143 -1.31 15.87 9.11
CA SER A 143 -0.43 14.70 9.15
C SER A 143 0.33 14.55 10.47
N LEU A 144 0.87 15.64 11.02
CA LEU A 144 1.60 15.65 12.30
C LEU A 144 0.73 15.35 13.53
N ALA A 145 -0.61 15.32 13.40
CA ALA A 145 -1.49 14.83 14.46
C ALA A 145 -1.54 13.29 14.52
N TYR A 146 -1.08 12.61 13.47
CA TYR A 146 -1.16 11.16 13.32
C TYR A 146 0.22 10.49 13.22
N ILE A 147 1.29 11.28 13.07
CA ILE A 147 2.67 10.80 13.02
C ILE A 147 3.41 11.25 14.28
N SER A 148 4.17 10.35 14.89
CA SER A 148 5.03 10.66 16.03
C SER A 148 6.35 9.92 15.92
N LEU A 149 7.43 10.57 16.33
CA LEU A 149 8.72 9.90 16.53
C LEU A 149 8.95 9.76 18.03
N LEU A 150 9.28 8.54 18.46
CA LEU A 150 9.59 8.20 19.83
C LEU A 150 11.07 7.88 19.97
N ASP A 151 11.66 8.20 21.11
CA ASP A 151 13.01 7.77 21.48
C ASP A 151 13.04 6.31 22.00
N ALA A 152 14.20 5.89 22.51
CA ALA A 152 14.41 4.55 23.04
C ALA A 152 13.64 4.28 24.35
N GLN A 153 13.21 5.32 25.07
CA GLN A 153 12.41 5.23 26.28
C GLN A 153 10.90 5.21 25.96
N GLY A 154 10.53 5.52 24.72
CA GLY A 154 9.14 5.64 24.27
C GLY A 154 8.59 7.06 24.42
N ASP A 155 9.42 8.04 24.78
CA ASP A 155 9.02 9.43 24.89
C ASP A 155 8.93 10.07 23.50
N THR A 156 7.92 10.91 23.30
CA THR A 156 7.73 11.60 22.02
C THR A 156 8.80 12.68 21.85
N LEU A 157 9.34 12.77 20.63
CA LEU A 157 10.30 13.79 20.21
C LEU A 157 9.57 14.92 19.45
N PRO A 158 9.01 15.93 20.15
CA PRO A 158 8.30 17.04 19.50
C PRO A 158 9.26 17.89 18.67
N GLY A 159 8.73 18.55 17.62
CA GLY A 159 9.53 19.46 16.79
C GLY A 159 10.62 18.78 15.95
N THR A 160 10.56 17.46 15.78
CA THR A 160 11.50 16.73 14.92
C THR A 160 11.19 16.91 13.43
N PHE A 161 9.91 16.93 13.08
CA PHE A 161 9.45 17.11 11.71
C PHE A 161 9.21 18.58 11.38
N LEU A 162 9.51 18.97 10.14
CA LEU A 162 9.16 20.27 9.61
C LEU A 162 7.64 20.36 9.41
N ASN A 163 6.99 21.29 10.10
CA ASN A 163 5.57 21.57 9.88
C ASN A 163 5.38 22.51 8.67
N LEU A 164 5.36 21.92 7.47
CA LEU A 164 5.11 22.64 6.22
C LEU A 164 3.61 22.67 5.88
N GLN A 165 3.10 23.83 5.49
CA GLN A 165 1.73 24.02 4.98
C GLN A 165 1.77 24.80 3.66
N PRO A 166 1.19 24.28 2.56
CA PRO A 166 0.53 22.97 2.46
C PRO A 166 1.49 21.81 2.67
N GLU A 167 0.95 20.66 3.09
CA GLU A 167 1.69 19.41 3.22
C GLU A 167 2.18 18.91 1.84
N LEU A 168 3.27 18.11 1.84
CA LEU A 168 3.89 17.62 0.61
C LEU A 168 3.30 16.28 0.16
N TRP A 169 2.06 16.32 -0.32
CA TRP A 169 1.40 15.17 -0.95
C TRP A 169 1.68 15.10 -2.45
N ASN A 170 1.68 13.88 -3.01
CA ASN A 170 1.49 13.73 -4.45
C ASN A 170 0.08 14.13 -4.88
N ALA A 171 -0.15 14.26 -6.19
CA ALA A 171 -1.44 14.68 -6.74
C ALA A 171 -2.60 13.76 -6.33
N GLU A 172 -2.33 12.46 -6.18
CA GLU A 172 -3.31 11.45 -5.80
C GLU A 172 -3.53 11.37 -4.27
N LYS A 173 -2.76 12.11 -3.47
CA LYS A 173 -2.78 12.10 -1.99
C LYS A 173 -2.56 10.71 -1.37
N THR A 174 -1.83 9.86 -2.08
CA THR A 174 -1.46 8.51 -1.65
C THR A 174 -0.03 8.43 -1.14
N VAL A 175 0.78 9.47 -1.34
CA VAL A 175 2.18 9.55 -0.90
C VAL A 175 2.40 10.88 -0.19
N LEU A 176 2.67 10.84 1.11
CA LEU A 176 3.14 11.99 1.87
C LEU A 176 4.66 11.97 1.94
N THR A 177 5.28 13.11 1.64
CA THR A 177 6.69 13.40 1.97
C THR A 177 6.74 14.17 3.28
N LEU A 178 7.46 13.66 4.28
CA LEU A 178 7.63 14.34 5.56
C LEU A 178 9.11 14.57 5.85
N TRP A 179 9.50 15.83 5.96
CA TRP A 179 10.88 16.20 6.25
C TRP A 179 11.13 16.20 7.74
N LEU A 180 12.28 15.69 8.18
CA LEU A 180 12.86 16.13 9.44
C LEU A 180 13.29 17.59 9.25
N ASP A 181 13.27 18.39 10.32
CA ASP A 181 13.57 19.83 10.22
C ASP A 181 14.95 20.06 9.56
N PRO A 182 15.01 20.56 8.30
CA PRO A 182 16.28 20.74 7.61
C PRO A 182 17.17 21.80 8.26
N GLY A 183 16.58 22.75 9.00
CA GLY A 183 17.28 23.74 9.80
C GLY A 183 18.06 23.11 10.95
N ARG A 184 17.59 21.95 11.44
CA ARG A 184 18.27 21.15 12.47
C ARG A 184 19.21 20.12 11.87
N ILE A 185 19.07 19.76 10.59
CA ILE A 185 20.02 18.88 9.90
C ILE A 185 21.32 19.63 9.57
N LYS A 186 21.21 20.83 8.98
CA LYS A 186 22.38 21.60 8.57
C LYS A 186 23.12 22.17 9.77
N ARG A 187 24.36 21.74 9.99
CA ARG A 187 25.14 22.02 11.21
C ARG A 187 25.43 23.51 11.42
N ASP A 188 25.53 24.27 10.33
CA ASP A 188 25.86 25.70 10.40
C ASP A 188 24.66 26.60 10.74
N LEU A 189 23.44 26.06 10.68
CA LEU A 189 22.22 26.83 10.91
C LEU A 189 21.85 26.94 12.40
N GLN A 190 21.19 28.05 12.75
CA GLN A 190 20.78 28.35 14.13
C GLN A 190 19.87 27.28 14.77
N PRO A 191 18.93 26.64 14.06
CA PRO A 191 18.10 25.61 14.68
C PRO A 191 18.94 24.41 15.14
N ASN A 192 19.92 23.93 14.37
CA ASN A 192 20.85 22.90 14.84
C ASN A 192 21.63 23.34 16.09
N LYS A 193 22.19 24.55 16.07
CA LYS A 193 23.00 25.07 17.19
C LYS A 193 22.21 25.23 18.50
N SER A 194 20.91 25.51 18.41
CA SER A 194 20.05 25.77 19.56
C SER A 194 19.25 24.54 20.03
N GLN A 195 18.87 23.64 19.12
CA GLN A 195 17.96 22.52 19.39
C GLN A 195 18.59 21.14 19.14
N GLY A 196 19.82 21.11 18.60
CA GLY A 196 20.50 19.89 18.19
C GLY A 196 19.92 19.26 16.93
N ALA A 197 20.58 18.20 16.45
CA ALA A 197 20.12 17.42 15.32
C ALA A 197 18.81 16.68 15.62
N PRO A 198 17.98 16.38 14.61
CA PRO A 198 16.75 15.61 14.78
C PRO A 198 17.01 14.19 15.31
N LEU A 199 18.10 13.57 14.85
CA LEU A 199 18.54 12.24 15.25
C LEU A 199 19.99 12.29 15.73
N THR A 200 20.36 11.34 16.58
CA THR A 200 21.71 11.24 17.17
C THR A 200 22.25 9.84 16.94
N LYS A 201 23.43 9.71 16.34
CA LYS A 201 24.09 8.42 16.11
C LYS A 201 24.07 7.50 17.33
N GLY A 202 23.70 6.25 17.12
CA GLY A 202 23.62 5.18 18.11
C GLY A 202 22.27 5.09 18.84
N ASN A 203 21.42 6.11 18.76
CA ASN A 203 20.11 6.08 19.38
C ASN A 203 19.11 5.26 18.56
N HIS A 204 18.16 4.64 19.27
CA HIS A 204 17.05 3.89 18.69
C HIS A 204 15.79 4.76 18.69
N TYR A 205 14.99 4.63 17.63
CA TYR A 205 13.78 5.42 17.43
C TYR A 205 12.63 4.52 16.98
N THR A 206 11.41 4.94 17.34
CA THR A 206 10.17 4.34 16.82
C THR A 206 9.32 5.41 16.16
N LEU A 207 9.15 5.32 14.84
CA LEU A 207 8.18 6.11 14.09
C LEU A 207 6.82 5.44 14.17
N VAL A 208 5.80 6.17 14.60
CA VAL A 208 4.43 5.69 14.81
C VAL A 208 3.47 6.43 13.88
N VAL A 209 2.60 5.68 13.20
CA VAL A 209 1.48 6.18 12.41
C VAL A 209 0.18 5.69 13.04
N SER A 210 -0.66 6.61 13.49
CA SER A 210 -1.90 6.29 14.19
C SER A 210 -2.97 5.77 13.23
N GLU A 211 -3.68 4.72 13.65
CA GLU A 211 -4.85 4.20 12.92
C GLU A 211 -5.98 5.21 12.73
N ARG A 212 -5.99 6.26 13.54
CA ARG A 212 -7.01 7.32 13.48
C ARG A 212 -6.85 8.26 12.30
N TRP A 213 -5.81 8.12 11.47
CA TRP A 213 -5.62 8.96 10.29
C TRP A 213 -6.69 8.68 9.23
N PRO A 214 -7.60 9.62 8.94
CA PRO A 214 -8.68 9.36 8.00
C PRO A 214 -8.23 9.47 6.53
N ASP A 215 -8.85 8.65 5.68
CA ASP A 215 -8.88 8.88 4.24
C ASP A 215 -9.78 10.08 3.87
N GLU A 216 -9.87 10.41 2.58
CA GLU A 216 -10.76 11.47 2.10
C GLU A 216 -12.25 11.24 2.45
N LEU A 217 -12.66 9.96 2.60
CA LEU A 217 -14.02 9.58 2.96
C LEU A 217 -14.25 9.52 4.48
N GLY A 218 -13.20 9.71 5.28
CA GLY A 218 -13.24 9.72 6.75
C GLY A 218 -12.93 8.37 7.42
N ALA A 219 -12.59 7.32 6.68
CA ALA A 219 -12.22 6.04 7.24
C ALA A 219 -10.77 6.04 7.74
N GLY A 220 -10.56 5.65 9.00
CA GLY A 220 -9.23 5.45 9.58
C GLY A 220 -8.44 4.33 8.89
N LEU A 221 -7.14 4.25 9.17
CA LEU A 221 -6.35 3.08 8.78
C LEU A 221 -6.84 1.84 9.54
N THR A 222 -6.62 0.66 8.98
CA THR A 222 -7.04 -0.61 9.60
C THR A 222 -6.33 -0.95 10.92
N GLN A 223 -5.17 -0.36 11.15
CA GLN A 223 -4.34 -0.56 12.34
C GLN A 223 -3.34 0.57 12.47
N SER A 224 -2.66 0.65 13.62
CA SER A 224 -1.52 1.55 13.79
C SER A 224 -0.26 0.88 13.22
N TYR A 225 0.62 1.67 12.62
CA TYR A 225 1.86 1.18 12.01
C TYR A 225 3.06 1.72 12.77
N THR A 226 4.13 0.91 12.84
CA THR A 226 5.38 1.31 13.47
C THR A 226 6.56 0.96 12.59
N LYS A 227 7.55 1.85 12.53
CA LYS A 227 8.88 1.58 11.99
C LYS A 227 9.90 1.83 13.09
N ARG A 228 10.74 0.83 13.37
CA ARG A 228 11.87 0.95 14.31
C ARG A 228 13.15 1.11 13.51
N PHE A 229 14.04 1.99 13.95
CA PHE A 229 15.34 2.16 13.32
C PHE A 229 16.38 2.70 14.31
N VAL A 230 17.65 2.55 13.94
CA VAL A 230 18.80 3.13 14.63
C VAL A 230 19.40 4.25 13.79
N ALA A 231 19.78 5.36 14.42
CA ALA A 231 20.56 6.39 13.75
C ALA A 231 22.02 5.94 13.58
N GLY A 232 22.45 5.79 12.33
CA GLY A 232 23.80 5.45 11.93
C GLY A 232 24.72 6.67 11.89
N ALA A 233 25.82 6.54 11.14
CA ALA A 233 26.75 7.65 10.94
C ALA A 233 26.12 8.78 10.11
N HIS A 234 26.65 9.99 10.29
CA HIS A 234 26.35 11.12 9.43
C HIS A 234 26.84 10.83 8.01
N ASP A 235 25.96 10.99 7.03
CA ASP A 235 26.35 10.86 5.64
C ASP A 235 27.02 12.14 5.14
N MET A 236 28.25 12.01 4.67
CA MET A 236 29.09 13.10 4.19
C MET A 236 29.53 12.89 2.74
N THR A 237 28.89 11.97 2.03
CA THR A 237 29.23 11.61 0.65
C THR A 237 28.04 11.83 -0.25
N SER A 238 28.30 12.26 -1.49
CA SER A 238 27.27 12.25 -2.53
C SER A 238 27.28 10.87 -3.20
N PRO A 239 26.12 10.40 -3.68
CA PRO A 239 26.07 9.20 -4.51
C PRO A 239 26.94 9.39 -5.75
N ASP A 240 27.74 8.37 -6.10
CA ASP A 240 28.60 8.37 -7.28
C ASP A 240 28.22 7.25 -8.25
N ILE A 241 27.61 7.67 -9.36
CA ILE A 241 27.09 6.79 -10.40
C ILE A 241 28.18 5.89 -11.02
N LYS A 242 29.47 6.26 -10.90
CA LYS A 242 30.57 5.44 -11.44
C LYS A 242 30.69 4.07 -10.78
N TYR A 243 30.16 3.92 -9.57
CA TYR A 243 30.17 2.64 -8.85
C TYR A 243 28.93 1.79 -9.13
N TRP A 244 27.96 2.30 -9.89
CA TRP A 244 26.74 1.58 -10.19
C TRP A 244 26.98 0.49 -11.23
N THR A 245 26.26 -0.61 -11.10
CA THR A 245 26.35 -1.74 -12.04
C THR A 245 24.98 -2.06 -12.61
N ILE A 246 24.95 -2.51 -13.86
CA ILE A 246 23.73 -2.92 -14.56
C ILE A 246 23.79 -4.42 -14.81
N GLU A 247 22.76 -5.15 -14.37
CA GLU A 247 22.52 -6.53 -14.77
C GLU A 247 21.51 -6.53 -15.92
N THR A 248 21.96 -7.01 -17.08
CA THR A 248 21.17 -6.97 -18.30
C THR A 248 20.32 -8.23 -18.45
N PRO A 249 19.04 -8.09 -18.82
CA PRO A 249 18.15 -9.23 -19.02
C PRO A 249 18.43 -9.96 -20.33
N PRO A 250 17.98 -11.22 -20.49
CA PRO A 250 18.07 -11.93 -21.76
C PRO A 250 17.19 -11.27 -22.84
N LYS A 251 17.69 -11.24 -24.09
CA LYS A 251 16.89 -10.78 -25.23
C LYS A 251 15.59 -11.56 -25.39
N GLY A 252 14.59 -10.92 -26.01
CA GLY A 252 13.29 -11.53 -26.28
C GLY A 252 12.46 -11.79 -25.02
N THR A 253 12.89 -11.31 -23.85
CA THR A 253 12.14 -11.41 -22.59
C THR A 253 11.68 -10.05 -22.11
N THR A 254 10.69 -10.04 -21.21
CA THR A 254 10.27 -8.87 -20.42
C THR A 254 10.87 -8.89 -19.02
N GLN A 255 11.97 -9.62 -18.80
CA GLN A 255 12.69 -9.61 -17.52
C GLN A 255 13.24 -8.21 -17.24
N ALA A 256 13.35 -7.87 -15.96
CA ALA A 256 13.80 -6.55 -15.55
C ALA A 256 15.27 -6.33 -15.91
N LEU A 257 15.60 -5.11 -16.31
CA LEU A 257 16.97 -4.62 -16.25
C LEU A 257 17.22 -4.10 -14.84
N GLU A 258 18.23 -4.64 -14.15
CA GLU A 258 18.53 -4.28 -12.76
C GLU A 258 19.68 -3.26 -12.70
N ILE A 259 19.49 -2.20 -11.92
CA ILE A 259 20.52 -1.17 -11.65
C ILE A 259 20.82 -1.21 -10.15
N HIS A 260 22.09 -1.44 -9.81
CA HIS A 260 22.57 -1.52 -8.44
C HIS A 260 23.21 -0.19 -8.06
N VAL A 261 22.60 0.54 -7.14
CA VAL A 261 22.99 1.92 -6.81
C VAL A 261 23.98 2.04 -5.63
N LYS A 262 24.41 0.89 -5.08
CA LYS A 262 25.45 0.71 -4.03
C LYS A 262 25.13 1.26 -2.64
N GLU A 263 24.12 2.08 -2.51
CA GLU A 263 23.59 2.63 -1.26
C GLU A 263 22.07 2.86 -1.40
N ALA A 264 21.38 3.05 -0.28
CA ALA A 264 19.96 3.38 -0.30
C ALA A 264 19.75 4.80 -0.83
N LEU A 265 18.96 4.95 -1.89
CA LEU A 265 18.61 6.24 -2.46
C LEU A 265 17.15 6.61 -2.19
N ASP A 266 16.80 7.86 -2.49
CA ASP A 266 15.44 8.36 -2.29
C ASP A 266 14.41 7.55 -3.10
N TYR A 267 13.48 6.91 -2.38
CA TYR A 267 12.47 6.00 -2.92
C TYR A 267 11.62 6.61 -4.06
N VAL A 268 11.15 7.86 -3.89
CA VAL A 268 10.29 8.51 -4.89
C VAL A 268 11.11 9.05 -6.05
N LEU A 269 12.32 9.52 -5.81
CA LEU A 269 13.21 10.00 -6.86
C LEU A 269 13.71 8.84 -7.73
N LEU A 270 14.02 7.68 -7.18
CA LEU A 270 14.41 6.50 -7.96
C LEU A 270 13.39 6.15 -9.05
N GLN A 271 12.11 6.29 -8.74
CA GLN A 271 11.01 6.02 -9.67
C GLN A 271 10.86 7.07 -10.78
N ASN A 272 11.31 8.30 -10.53
CA ASN A 272 10.99 9.46 -11.36
C ASN A 272 12.20 10.13 -12.02
N THR A 273 13.41 9.68 -11.72
CA THR A 273 14.67 10.27 -12.22
C THR A 273 15.47 9.33 -13.12
N ILE A 274 15.04 8.08 -13.27
CA ILE A 274 15.71 7.05 -14.08
C ILE A 274 14.88 6.77 -15.33
N ARG A 275 15.52 6.79 -16.50
CA ARG A 275 14.91 6.45 -17.80
C ARG A 275 15.84 5.56 -18.61
N ILE A 276 15.27 4.68 -19.42
CA ILE A 276 16.04 3.85 -20.34
C ILE A 276 15.76 4.32 -21.77
N ILE A 277 16.80 4.47 -22.58
CA ILE A 277 16.72 4.79 -24.00
C ILE A 277 17.44 3.74 -24.84
N ASP A 278 16.94 3.48 -26.05
CA ASP A 278 17.61 2.62 -27.04
C ASP A 278 18.78 3.35 -27.73
N ALA A 279 19.52 2.63 -28.58
CA ALA A 279 20.63 3.18 -29.36
C ALA A 279 20.26 4.36 -30.27
N ARG A 280 18.97 4.57 -30.57
CA ARG A 280 18.47 5.71 -31.37
C ARG A 280 18.03 6.88 -30.49
N GLY A 281 18.19 6.79 -29.18
CA GLY A 281 17.75 7.78 -28.22
C GLY A 281 16.25 7.74 -27.93
N LYS A 282 15.54 6.68 -28.35
CA LYS A 282 14.10 6.55 -28.09
C LYS A 282 13.88 5.99 -26.67
N PRO A 283 12.99 6.58 -25.85
CA PRO A 283 12.60 6.02 -24.56
C PRO A 283 12.05 4.59 -24.71
N VAL A 284 12.51 3.70 -23.85
CA VAL A 284 11.92 2.38 -23.65
C VAL A 284 10.76 2.53 -22.68
N ASN A 285 9.58 2.07 -23.08
CA ASN A 285 8.42 2.08 -22.20
C ASN A 285 8.56 0.94 -21.18
N GLY A 286 8.27 1.23 -19.92
CA GLY A 286 8.35 0.26 -18.84
C GLY A 286 7.98 0.88 -17.50
N VAL A 287 8.09 0.09 -16.45
CA VAL A 287 7.78 0.48 -15.08
C VAL A 287 9.03 0.30 -14.23
N ILE A 288 9.33 1.31 -13.41
CA ILE A 288 10.36 1.21 -12.38
C ILE A 288 9.74 0.61 -11.13
N GLN A 289 10.40 -0.41 -10.59
CA GLN A 289 10.16 -0.94 -9.26
C GLN A 289 11.43 -0.75 -8.44
N VAL A 290 11.27 -0.35 -7.18
CA VAL A 290 12.37 -0.20 -6.24
C VAL A 290 12.28 -1.37 -5.26
N ASN A 291 13.39 -2.07 -5.06
CA ASN A 291 13.42 -3.19 -4.12
C ASN A 291 13.44 -2.70 -2.66
N ASN A 292 13.36 -3.63 -1.71
CA ASN A 292 13.62 -3.32 -0.31
C ASN A 292 15.05 -2.75 -0.14
N MET A 293 15.18 -1.82 0.80
CA MET A 293 16.37 -1.03 1.10
C MET A 293 16.76 0.02 0.04
N GLU A 294 15.99 0.15 -1.05
CA GLU A 294 16.23 1.17 -2.08
C GLU A 294 17.65 1.12 -2.71
N GLU A 295 18.28 -0.05 -2.70
CA GLU A 295 19.64 -0.29 -3.22
C GLU A 295 19.65 -0.85 -4.65
N ARG A 296 18.47 -1.29 -5.15
CA ARG A 296 18.29 -1.78 -6.52
C ARG A 296 17.04 -1.22 -7.17
N VAL A 297 17.19 -0.89 -8.43
CA VAL A 297 16.11 -0.43 -9.30
C VAL A 297 15.89 -1.48 -10.38
N LEU A 298 14.65 -1.94 -10.49
CA LEU A 298 14.22 -2.91 -11.50
C LEU A 298 13.40 -2.15 -12.54
N PHE A 299 13.89 -2.10 -13.78
CA PHE A 299 13.12 -1.58 -14.91
C PHE A 299 12.48 -2.75 -15.66
N VAL A 300 11.17 -2.92 -15.52
CA VAL A 300 10.40 -3.93 -16.24
C VAL A 300 9.89 -3.31 -17.54
N PRO A 301 10.34 -3.77 -18.73
CA PRO A 301 9.90 -3.18 -19.97
C PRO A 301 8.45 -3.59 -20.30
N ALA A 302 7.74 -2.75 -21.04
CA ALA A 302 6.41 -3.08 -21.57
C ALA A 302 6.47 -4.09 -22.73
N GLU A 303 7.60 -4.14 -23.44
CA GLU A 303 7.84 -5.00 -24.60
C GLU A 303 9.13 -5.80 -24.41
N PRO A 304 9.28 -6.98 -25.04
CA PRO A 304 10.50 -7.76 -24.95
C PRO A 304 11.75 -7.00 -25.41
N TRP A 305 12.87 -7.24 -24.73
CA TRP A 305 14.15 -6.61 -25.08
C TRP A 305 14.66 -7.04 -26.45
N MET A 306 15.17 -6.08 -27.22
CA MET A 306 15.86 -6.33 -28.47
C MET A 306 17.37 -6.37 -28.21
N THR A 307 18.11 -7.13 -29.01
CA THR A 307 19.58 -7.05 -29.01
C THR A 307 20.01 -5.64 -29.40
N GLY A 308 20.93 -5.05 -28.63
CA GLY A 308 21.46 -3.73 -28.94
C GLY A 308 22.02 -2.99 -27.74
N ALA A 309 22.57 -1.81 -28.04
CA ALA A 309 23.03 -0.87 -27.02
C ALA A 309 21.86 -0.08 -26.43
N TYR A 310 21.90 0.10 -25.13
CA TYR A 310 20.96 0.89 -24.34
C TYR A 310 21.70 1.83 -23.42
N LYS A 311 21.02 2.89 -22.98
CA LYS A 311 21.51 3.80 -21.95
C LYS A 311 20.49 3.97 -20.85
N VAL A 312 20.98 3.96 -19.62
CA VAL A 312 20.26 4.41 -18.44
C VAL A 312 20.61 5.87 -18.21
N LEU A 313 19.62 6.74 -18.30
CA LEU A 313 19.71 8.17 -18.02
C LEU A 313 19.24 8.42 -16.59
N VAL A 314 20.05 9.12 -15.81
CA VAL A 314 19.79 9.43 -14.41
C VAL A 314 19.84 10.93 -14.21
N GLU A 315 18.73 11.55 -13.81
CA GLU A 315 18.69 12.99 -13.53
C GLU A 315 19.56 13.32 -12.30
N SER A 316 20.34 14.39 -12.37
CA SER A 316 21.30 14.79 -11.32
C SER A 316 20.66 15.18 -9.99
N ARG A 317 19.34 15.36 -9.97
CA ARG A 317 18.54 15.66 -8.78
C ARG A 317 18.19 14.43 -7.95
N LEU A 318 18.54 13.22 -8.40
CA LEU A 318 18.43 12.03 -7.55
C LEU A 318 19.31 12.22 -6.32
N GLU A 319 18.73 11.93 -5.15
CA GLU A 319 19.32 12.14 -3.84
C GLU A 319 19.49 10.81 -3.10
N ASP A 320 20.47 10.76 -2.19
CA ASP A 320 20.55 9.76 -1.13
C ASP A 320 19.58 10.10 0.03
N LEU A 321 19.65 9.32 1.12
CA LEU A 321 18.79 9.51 2.29
C LEU A 321 19.08 10.80 3.07
N ALA A 322 20.28 11.36 2.96
CA ALA A 322 20.68 12.62 3.59
C ALA A 322 20.41 13.85 2.71
N GLY A 323 19.85 13.65 1.50
CA GLY A 323 19.57 14.71 0.54
C GLY A 323 20.77 15.14 -0.30
N ASN A 324 21.90 14.42 -0.23
CA ASN A 324 23.01 14.70 -1.13
C ASN A 324 22.63 14.19 -2.52
N ASN A 325 22.82 15.02 -3.53
CA ASN A 325 22.55 14.63 -4.92
C ASN A 325 23.83 14.31 -5.66
N LEU A 326 23.70 13.81 -6.90
CA LEU A 326 24.84 13.41 -7.75
C LEU A 326 25.87 14.53 -8.01
N ASN A 327 25.52 15.79 -7.75
CA ASN A 327 26.41 16.93 -7.94
C ASN A 327 27.00 17.50 -6.65
N ARG A 328 26.37 17.31 -5.48
CA ARG A 328 26.76 17.98 -4.23
C ARG A 328 26.12 17.39 -2.97
N LEU A 329 26.77 17.67 -1.84
CA LEU A 329 26.23 17.47 -0.50
C LEU A 329 25.09 18.45 -0.17
N PHE A 330 24.16 18.00 0.67
CA PHE A 330 23.08 18.80 1.25
C PHE A 330 23.57 19.71 2.37
N ASP A 331 24.26 19.12 3.37
CA ASP A 331 24.92 19.84 4.47
C ASP A 331 26.35 20.21 4.08
N ARG A 332 26.47 21.26 3.26
CA ARG A 332 27.74 21.80 2.81
C ARG A 332 27.99 23.18 3.42
N ASP A 333 29.22 23.40 3.88
CA ASP A 333 29.74 24.74 4.16
C ASP A 333 29.75 25.57 2.86
N ILE A 334 28.93 26.62 2.83
CA ILE A 334 28.75 27.47 1.65
C ILE A 334 29.99 28.38 1.45
N THR A 335 30.82 28.54 2.47
CA THR A 335 32.07 29.31 2.41
C THR A 335 33.23 28.52 1.83
N ASP A 336 33.12 27.18 1.78
CA ASP A 336 34.12 26.32 1.17
C ASP A 336 33.98 26.34 -0.37
N THR A 337 34.89 27.05 -1.03
CA THR A 337 34.95 27.19 -2.49
C THR A 337 35.88 26.19 -3.18
N ARG A 338 36.52 25.29 -2.43
CA ARG A 338 37.53 24.34 -2.94
C ARG A 338 36.92 23.28 -3.86
N THR A 339 35.64 22.94 -3.66
CA THR A 339 34.89 21.99 -4.49
C THR A 339 33.78 22.69 -5.24
N LYS A 340 33.89 22.74 -6.57
CA LYS A 340 32.81 23.22 -7.44
C LYS A 340 31.90 22.05 -7.80
N PRO A 341 30.60 22.08 -7.44
CA PRO A 341 29.64 21.08 -7.89
C PRO A 341 29.63 20.96 -9.41
N SER A 342 29.41 19.74 -9.89
CA SER A 342 29.10 19.54 -11.31
C SER A 342 27.81 20.28 -11.67
N GLN A 343 27.74 20.78 -12.90
CA GLN A 343 26.53 21.40 -13.48
C GLN A 343 25.76 20.42 -14.38
N GLN A 344 26.20 19.17 -14.42
CA GLN A 344 25.56 18.12 -15.20
C GLN A 344 24.13 17.89 -14.71
N THR A 345 23.19 17.82 -15.65
CA THR A 345 21.75 17.63 -15.36
C THR A 345 21.33 16.17 -15.50
N VAL A 346 22.06 15.38 -16.29
CA VAL A 346 21.79 13.97 -16.55
C VAL A 346 23.11 13.21 -16.62
N PHE A 347 23.18 12.07 -15.95
CA PHE A 347 24.27 11.10 -16.00
C PHE A 347 23.86 9.88 -16.83
N GLU A 348 24.83 9.23 -17.48
CA GLU A 348 24.58 8.10 -18.38
C GLU A 348 25.36 6.87 -17.94
N LEU A 349 24.68 5.72 -17.89
CA LEU A 349 25.29 4.40 -17.82
C LEU A 349 24.95 3.64 -19.10
N ASN A 350 25.96 3.05 -19.73
CA ASN A 350 25.77 2.28 -20.96
C ASN A 350 25.62 0.80 -20.62
N CYS A 351 24.72 0.11 -21.32
CA CYS A 351 24.59 -1.34 -21.24
C CYS A 351 24.28 -1.94 -22.62
N GLN A 352 24.54 -3.24 -22.75
CA GLN A 352 24.38 -3.99 -23.99
C GLN A 352 23.52 -5.22 -23.69
N ILE A 353 22.47 -5.43 -24.49
CA ILE A 353 21.64 -6.63 -24.43
C ILE A 353 22.00 -7.50 -25.62
N ASP A 354 22.33 -8.77 -25.38
CA ASP A 354 22.84 -9.71 -26.39
C ASP A 354 21.81 -10.75 -26.88
#